data_AF-A0A921Q3V6-F1
#
_entry.id   AF-A0A921Q3V6-F1
#
_cell.length_a   1.000
_cell.length_b   1.000
_cell.length_c   1.000
_cell.angle_alpha   90.00
_cell.angle_beta   90.00
_cell.angle_gamma   90.00
#
_symmetry.space_group_name_H-M   'P 1'
#
loop_
_entity.id
_entity.type
_entity.pdbx_description
1 polymer ?
#
loop_
_entity_poly.entity_id
_entity_poly.type
_entity_poly.pdbx_seq_one_letter_code
_entity_poly.pdbx_strand_id
1 'polypeptide(L)'
;MLKFLSKVVVEYCPLDPRKAAAVELLAQCNGRKAKDSNPPTLPPPRVLVTYLNGAEEAIIAAEGATAQSIREQILARGRLIDTEQMFRDGGEKWPVVIPEEELGMSFPGIKPKKAEDKPQA
;
A
#
# COMPACT_ATOMS: atom_id res chain seq x y z
N MET A 1 17.18 -25.25 21.20
CA MET A 1 16.00 -24.54 20.67
C MET A 1 16.31 -24.23 19.21
N LEU A 2 15.50 -24.70 18.26
CA LEU A 2 15.76 -24.62 16.81
C LEU A 2 15.49 -23.21 16.24
N LYS A 3 15.93 -22.17 16.97
CA LYS A 3 15.61 -20.76 16.75
C LYS A 3 16.20 -20.15 15.46
N PHE A 4 17.10 -20.88 14.79
CA PHE A 4 17.75 -20.48 13.55
C PHE A 4 17.05 -21.02 12.30
N LEU A 5 15.99 -21.82 12.46
CA LEU A 5 15.22 -22.39 11.35
C LEU A 5 14.02 -21.50 11.01
N SER A 6 13.91 -21.04 9.76
CA SER A 6 12.75 -20.28 9.26
C SER A 6 11.66 -21.16 8.65
N LYS A 7 12.06 -22.23 7.95
CA LYS A 7 11.16 -23.22 7.33
C LYS A 7 11.80 -24.60 7.40
N VAL A 8 11.02 -25.61 7.80
CA VAL A 8 11.41 -27.03 7.79
C VAL A 8 10.36 -27.80 7.00
N VAL A 9 10.81 -28.51 5.97
CA VAL A 9 9.96 -29.42 5.18
C VAL A 9 10.44 -30.83 5.44
N VAL A 10 9.53 -31.72 5.84
CA VAL A 10 9.84 -33.11 6.14
C VAL A 10 9.07 -33.99 5.15
N GLU A 11 9.81 -34.61 4.24
CA GLU A 11 9.27 -35.58 3.27
C GLU A 11 9.68 -36.98 3.70
N TYR A 12 8.71 -37.90 3.77
CA TYR A 12 8.98 -39.28 4.13
C TYR A 12 7.93 -40.22 3.54
N CYS A 13 8.32 -41.46 3.28
CA CYS A 13 7.39 -42.53 2.94
C CYS A 13 6.76 -43.06 4.25
N PRO A 14 5.42 -43.07 4.40
CA PRO A 14 4.77 -43.55 5.63
C PRO A 14 5.02 -45.03 5.93
N LEU A 15 5.42 -45.83 4.93
CA LEU A 15 5.73 -47.26 5.09
C LEU A 15 7.21 -47.53 5.36
N ASP A 16 8.10 -46.54 5.22
CA ASP A 16 9.52 -46.74 5.46
C ASP A 16 9.82 -46.83 6.97
N PRO A 17 10.45 -47.91 7.46
CA PRO A 17 10.74 -48.09 8.88
C PRO A 17 11.71 -47.03 9.45
N ARG A 18 12.46 -46.33 8.60
CA ARG A 18 13.42 -45.29 9.01
C ARG A 18 12.77 -43.92 9.23
N LYS A 19 11.47 -43.76 8.97
CA LYS A 19 10.75 -42.48 9.13
C LYS A 19 10.75 -41.92 10.55
N ALA A 20 11.01 -42.76 11.56
CA ALA A 20 10.88 -42.42 12.97
C ALA A 20 11.60 -41.11 13.34
N ALA A 21 12.87 -40.96 12.95
CA ALA A 21 13.66 -39.76 13.24
C ALA A 21 13.10 -38.50 12.55
N ALA A 22 12.63 -38.63 11.30
CA ALA A 22 12.05 -37.52 10.55
C ALA A 22 10.72 -37.04 11.16
N VAL A 23 9.87 -37.98 11.59
CA VAL A 23 8.61 -37.68 12.29
C VAL A 23 8.85 -37.08 13.68
N GLU A 24 9.86 -37.57 14.40
CA GLU A 24 10.24 -37.02 15.70
C GLU A 24 10.73 -35.57 15.56
N LEU A 25 11.58 -35.28 14.57
CA LEU A 25 11.99 -33.91 14.27
C LEU A 25 10.79 -33.02 13.92
N LEU A 26 9.85 -33.51 13.10
CA LEU A 26 8.63 -32.78 12.78
C LEU A 26 7.80 -32.46 14.02
N ALA A 27 7.72 -33.37 14.99
CA ALA A 27 7.04 -33.17 16.26
C ALA A 27 7.75 -32.11 17.12
N GLN A 28 9.09 -32.15 17.18
CA GLN A 28 9.89 -31.16 17.90
C GLN A 28 9.72 -29.75 17.30
N CYS A 29 9.72 -29.63 15.98
CA CYS A 29 9.48 -28.37 15.26
C CYS A 29 8.06 -27.81 15.47
N ASN A 30 7.06 -28.68 15.65
CA ASN A 30 5.67 -28.28 15.90
C ASN A 30 5.33 -28.02 17.37
N GLY A 31 6.23 -28.35 18.30
CA GLY A 31 6.03 -28.14 19.72
C GLY A 31 5.94 -26.66 20.11
N ARG A 32 5.22 -26.35 21.20
CA ARG A 32 5.05 -24.96 21.71
C ARG A 32 6.39 -24.24 21.86
N LYS A 33 7.38 -24.88 22.50
CA LYS A 33 8.72 -24.29 22.69
C LYS A 33 9.40 -23.87 21.38
N ALA A 34 9.17 -24.58 20.27
CA ALA A 34 9.73 -24.23 18.97
C ALA A 34 8.95 -23.07 18.34
N LYS A 35 7.62 -23.09 18.41
CA LYS A 35 6.75 -22.00 17.93
C LYS A 35 6.94 -20.70 18.71
N ASP A 36 7.12 -20.77 20.02
CA ASP A 36 7.40 -19.62 20.88
C ASP A 36 8.79 -19.03 20.57
N SER A 37 9.74 -19.87 20.14
CA SER A 37 11.10 -19.44 19.79
C SER A 37 11.22 -18.82 18.40
N ASN A 38 10.25 -19.06 17.52
CA ASN A 38 10.17 -18.51 16.19
C ASN A 38 8.70 -18.16 15.88
N PRO A 39 8.18 -17.05 16.41
CA PRO A 39 6.82 -16.64 16.11
C PRO A 39 6.69 -16.43 14.60
N PRO A 40 5.61 -16.92 13.97
CA PRO A 40 5.41 -16.68 12.55
C PRO A 40 5.43 -15.18 12.30
N THR A 41 6.30 -14.73 11.40
CA THR A 41 6.30 -13.34 10.94
C THR A 41 5.00 -13.10 10.20
N LEU A 42 4.00 -12.55 10.89
CA LEU A 42 2.77 -12.14 10.23
C LEU A 42 3.12 -11.03 9.23
N PRO A 43 2.59 -11.09 8.01
CA PRO A 43 2.77 -9.99 7.07
C PRO A 43 2.23 -8.70 7.70
N PRO A 44 2.78 -7.52 7.33
CA PRO A 44 2.29 -6.26 7.87
C PRO A 44 0.79 -6.10 7.58
N PRO A 45 0.02 -5.48 8.48
CA PRO A 45 -1.39 -5.20 8.24
C PRO A 45 -1.56 -4.43 6.94
N ARG A 46 -2.58 -4.81 6.15
CA ARG A 46 -2.91 -4.16 4.88
C ARG A 46 -4.37 -3.77 4.82
N VAL A 47 -4.66 -2.62 4.22
CA VAL A 47 -6.00 -2.12 3.95
C VAL A 47 -6.19 -2.11 2.44
N LEU A 48 -7.15 -2.89 1.94
CA LEU A 48 -7.52 -2.85 0.53
C LEU A 48 -8.66 -1.83 0.34
N VAL A 49 -8.49 -0.93 -0.62
CA VAL A 49 -9.43 0.14 -0.94
C VAL A 49 -9.80 0.04 -2.41
N THR A 50 -11.10 0.02 -2.69
CA THR A 50 -11.63 0.11 -4.05
C THR A 50 -12.32 1.45 -4.20
N TYR A 51 -11.87 2.26 -5.15
CA TYR A 51 -12.41 3.58 -5.45
C TYR A 51 -13.59 3.48 -6.42
N LEU A 52 -14.40 4.54 -6.52
CA LEU A 52 -15.62 4.55 -7.35
C LEU A 52 -15.35 4.33 -8.85
N ASN A 53 -14.17 4.69 -9.33
CA ASN A 53 -13.73 4.45 -10.70
C ASN A 53 -13.25 3.00 -10.94
N GLY A 54 -13.33 2.12 -9.93
CA GLY A 54 -12.85 0.74 -9.98
C GLY A 54 -11.36 0.56 -9.72
N ALA A 55 -10.61 1.63 -9.42
CA ALA A 55 -9.21 1.51 -9.04
C ALA A 55 -9.08 0.82 -7.68
N GLU A 56 -8.16 -0.14 -7.55
CA GLU A 56 -7.85 -0.83 -6.30
C GLU A 56 -6.46 -0.44 -5.80
N GLU A 57 -6.33 -0.21 -4.50
CA GLU A 57 -5.06 0.10 -3.84
C GLU A 57 -4.93 -0.68 -2.52
N ALA A 58 -3.74 -1.24 -2.29
CA ALA A 58 -3.40 -1.91 -1.03
C ALA A 58 -2.45 -1.03 -0.22
N ILE A 59 -2.96 -0.45 0.87
CA ILE A 59 -2.17 0.36 1.79
C ILE A 59 -1.57 -0.56 2.85
N ILE A 60 -0.25 -0.67 2.85
CA ILE A 60 0.50 -1.41 3.87
C ILE A 60 0.72 -0.47 5.07
N ALA A 61 0.24 -0.85 6.25
CA ALA A 61 0.44 -0.07 7.46
C ALA A 61 1.93 -0.11 7.85
N ALA A 62 2.61 1.03 7.69
CA ALA A 62 3.96 1.21 8.19
C ALA A 62 4.00 1.15 9.73
N GLU A 63 5.18 0.89 10.29
CA GLU A 63 5.37 0.95 11.74
C GLU A 63 5.05 2.36 12.26
N GLY A 64 4.17 2.46 13.27
CA GLY A 64 3.67 3.74 13.77
C GLY A 64 2.57 4.40 12.92
N ALA A 65 2.09 3.78 11.85
CA ALA A 65 0.95 4.29 11.09
C ALA A 65 -0.30 4.39 11.97
N THR A 66 -0.99 5.52 11.87
CA THR A 66 -2.25 5.74 12.58
C THR A 66 -3.43 5.52 11.63
N ALA A 67 -4.61 5.21 12.17
CA ALA A 67 -5.82 5.16 11.36
C ALA A 67 -6.07 6.49 10.61
N GLN A 68 -5.69 7.61 11.22
CA GLN A 68 -5.83 8.93 10.63
C GLN A 68 -4.87 9.15 9.45
N SER A 69 -3.60 8.73 9.55
CA SER A 69 -2.66 8.83 8.42
C SER A 69 -3.07 7.94 7.25
N ILE A 70 -3.59 6.74 7.52
CA ILE A 70 -4.14 5.86 6.48
C ILE A 70 -5.35 6.52 5.82
N ARG A 71 -6.25 7.11 6.60
CA ARG A 71 -7.42 7.86 6.09
C ARG A 71 -6.99 9.03 5.21
N GLU A 72 -6.00 9.79 5.63
CA GLU A 72 -5.47 10.92 4.86
C GLU A 72 -4.86 10.48 3.53
N GLN A 73 -4.15 9.35 3.50
CA GLN A 73 -3.64 8.74 2.27
C GLN A 73 -4.78 8.37 1.31
N ILE A 74 -5.84 7.72 1.82
CA ILE A 74 -7.02 7.37 1.02
C ILE A 74 -7.68 8.62 0.43
N LEU A 75 -7.85 9.66 1.25
CA LEU A 75 -8.45 10.93 0.80
C LEU A 75 -7.57 11.67 -0.20
N ALA A 76 -6.26 11.66 -0.01
CA ALA A 76 -5.32 12.26 -0.96
C ALA A 76 -5.39 11.57 -2.33
N ARG A 77 -5.42 10.23 -2.34
CA ARG A 77 -5.61 9.46 -3.56
C ARG A 77 -6.97 9.73 -4.21
N GLY A 78 -8.04 9.77 -3.41
CA GLY A 78 -9.39 10.09 -3.88
C GLY A 78 -9.44 11.43 -4.62
N ARG A 79 -8.85 12.49 -4.06
CA ARG A 79 -8.77 13.80 -4.71
C ARG A 79 -8.04 13.77 -6.07
N LEU A 80 -7.00 12.95 -6.20
CA LEU A 80 -6.28 12.80 -7.47
C LEU A 80 -7.15 12.10 -8.52
N ILE A 81 -7.93 11.08 -8.11
CA ILE A 81 -8.88 10.39 -8.98
C ILE A 81 -10.00 11.33 -9.41
N ASP A 82 -10.56 12.10 -8.49
CA ASP A 82 -11.60 13.08 -8.82
C ASP A 82 -11.07 14.13 -9.81
N THR A 83 -9.84 14.61 -9.60
CA THR A 83 -9.20 15.57 -10.52
C THR A 83 -8.96 14.94 -11.89
N GLU A 84 -8.41 13.73 -11.93
CA GLU A 84 -8.25 12.97 -13.19
C GLU A 84 -9.57 12.85 -13.95
N GLN A 85 -10.66 12.54 -13.24
CA GLN A 85 -11.99 12.43 -13.85
C GLN A 85 -12.46 13.78 -14.42
N MET A 86 -12.25 14.89 -13.71
CA MET A 86 -12.58 16.23 -14.22
C MET A 86 -11.85 16.56 -15.53
N PHE A 87 -10.56 16.22 -15.64
CA PHE A 87 -9.80 16.42 -16.88
C PHE A 87 -10.33 15.55 -18.01
N ARG A 88 -10.57 14.26 -17.73
CA ARG A 88 -11.15 13.33 -18.71
C ARG A 88 -12.51 13.79 -19.22
N ASP A 89 -13.39 14.26 -18.33
CA ASP A 89 -14.72 14.78 -18.68
C ASP A 89 -14.63 16.05 -19.55
N GLY A 90 -13.60 16.88 -19.33
CA GLY A 90 -13.27 18.03 -20.17
C GLY A 90 -12.62 17.68 -21.52
N GLY A 91 -12.35 16.40 -21.78
CA GLY A 91 -11.61 15.95 -22.97
C GLY A 91 -10.11 16.29 -22.92
N GLU A 92 -9.61 16.67 -21.76
CA GLU A 92 -8.22 17.05 -21.54
C GLU A 92 -7.36 15.85 -21.12
N LYS A 93 -6.07 15.89 -21.47
CA LYS A 93 -5.12 14.84 -21.09
C LYS A 93 -4.76 14.92 -19.60
N TRP A 94 -4.63 13.76 -18.97
CA TRP A 94 -4.13 13.62 -17.59
C TRP A 94 -3.02 12.55 -17.54
N PRO A 95 -1.95 12.74 -16.76
CA PRO A 95 -1.59 13.95 -16.01
C PRO A 95 -1.21 15.10 -16.95
N VAL A 96 -1.36 16.33 -16.45
CA VAL A 96 -0.91 17.53 -17.18
C VAL A 96 0.61 17.51 -17.24
N VAL A 97 1.16 17.30 -18.43
CA VAL A 97 2.61 17.38 -18.69
C VAL A 97 2.91 18.79 -19.19
N ILE A 98 3.70 19.53 -18.42
CA ILE A 98 4.22 20.85 -18.80
C ILE A 98 5.48 20.60 -19.67
N PRO A 99 5.52 21.09 -20.92
CA PRO A 99 6.72 20.99 -21.76
C PRO A 99 7.94 21.67 -21.12
N GLU A 100 9.14 21.14 -21.34
CA GLU A 100 10.37 21.69 -20.76
C GLU A 100 10.65 23.11 -21.25
N GLU A 101 10.25 23.42 -22.48
CA GLU A 101 10.41 24.73 -23.09
C GLU A 101 9.58 25.79 -22.35
N GLU A 102 8.40 25.42 -21.82
CA GLU A 102 7.52 26.31 -21.06
C GLU A 102 8.03 26.56 -19.64
N LEU A 103 8.83 25.64 -19.06
CA LEU A 103 9.40 25.82 -17.72
C LEU A 103 10.39 26.99 -17.63
N GLY A 104 11.05 27.34 -18.73
CA GLY A 104 12.01 28.45 -18.82
C GLY A 104 11.39 29.79 -19.22
N MET A 105 10.10 29.82 -19.57
CA MET A 105 9.44 31.03 -20.02
C MET A 105 9.09 31.93 -18.83
N SER A 106 9.47 33.22 -18.93
CA SER A 106 9.02 34.23 -17.98
C SER A 106 7.53 34.48 -18.23
N PHE A 107 6.66 33.99 -17.35
CA PHE A 107 5.24 34.31 -17.43
C PHE A 107 5.00 35.72 -16.86
N PRO A 108 4.52 36.68 -17.65
CA PRO A 108 4.10 37.97 -17.11
C PRO A 108 2.95 37.70 -16.14
N GLY A 109 3.21 37.89 -14.84
CA GLY A 109 2.25 37.61 -13.78
C GLY A 109 0.89 38.22 -14.10
N ILE A 110 -0.17 37.42 -13.92
CA ILE A 110 -1.54 37.86 -14.10
C ILE A 110 -1.78 38.94 -13.03
N LYS A 111 -1.85 40.21 -13.43
CA LYS A 111 -2.25 41.28 -12.50
C LYS A 111 -3.64 40.91 -11.99
N PRO A 112 -3.87 40.84 -10.67
CA PRO A 112 -5.20 40.58 -10.14
C PRO A 112 -6.13 41.68 -10.65
N LYS A 113 -7.08 41.31 -11.53
CA LYS A 113 -8.21 42.18 -11.82
C LYS A 113 -8.99 42.28 -10.51
N LYS A 114 -8.83 43.41 -9.84
CA LYS A 114 -9.66 43.85 -8.72
C LYS A 114 -11.11 43.62 -9.13
N ALA A 115 -11.80 42.68 -8.49
CA ALA A 115 -13.23 42.51 -8.65
C ALA A 115 -13.85 43.86 -8.25
N GLU A 116 -14.51 44.50 -9.21
CA GLU A 116 -15.25 45.73 -8.97
C GLU A 116 -16.45 45.34 -8.09
N ASP A 117 -16.38 45.71 -6.81
CA ASP A 117 -17.48 45.60 -5.87
C ASP A 117 -18.62 46.47 -6.41
N LYS A 118 -19.68 45.81 -6.87
CA LYS A 118 -20.87 46.47 -7.40
C LYS A 118 -21.73 46.87 -6.20
N PRO A 119 -21.93 48.18 -5.90
CA PRO A 119 -22.79 48.56 -4.80
C PRO A 119 -24.23 48.12 -5.10
N GLN A 120 -24.78 47.31 -4.21
CA GLN A 120 -26.20 47.02 -4.14
C GLN A 120 -26.92 48.32 -3.75
N ALA A 121 -27.73 48.85 -4.66
CA ALA A 121 -28.72 49.89 -4.39
C ALA A 121 -30.03 49.25 -3.94
#